data_AF-X8DU69-F1
#
_entry.id   AF-X8DU69-F1
#
_cell.length_a   1.000
_cell.length_b   1.000
_cell.length_c   1.000
_cell.angle_alpha   90.00
_cell.angle_beta   90.00
_cell.angle_gamma   90.00
#
_symmetry.space_group_name_H-M   'P 1'
#
loop_
_entity.id
_entity.type
_entity.pdbx_description
1 polymer ?
#
loop_
_entity_poly.entity_id
_entity_poly.type
_entity_poly.pdbx_seq_one_letter_code
_entity_poly.pdbx_strand_id
1 'polypeptide(L)'
;MRAAAHHRTPSSSVSVRAAFGAATRGGWRAQGVHDGVTGTLTPGALASYAIWETGDLTINTSQPGVQRWSTDPRSRVPALPDLSDGAAALPTCLRTVHRGKVIHG
;
A
#
# COMPACT_ATOMS: atom_id res chain seq x y z
N MET A 1 -4.56 2.02 5.46
CA MET A 1 -4.65 2.56 4.09
C MET A 1 -6.00 3.21 3.82
N ARG A 2 -7.14 2.50 3.93
CA ARG A 2 -8.48 3.07 3.70
C ARG A 2 -8.73 4.39 4.46
N ALA A 3 -8.40 4.45 5.76
CA ALA A 3 -8.57 5.66 6.56
C ALA A 3 -7.73 6.86 6.08
N ALA A 4 -6.55 6.63 5.47
CA ALA A 4 -5.74 7.70 4.91
C ALA A 4 -6.28 8.17 3.55
N ALA A 5 -6.86 7.24 2.76
CA ALA A 5 -7.49 7.55 1.49
C ALA A 5 -8.85 8.23 1.62
N HIS A 6 -9.59 7.88 2.67
CA HIS A 6 -10.91 8.41 3.01
C HIS A 6 -10.84 9.16 4.34
N HIS A 7 -9.87 10.06 4.45
CA HIS A 7 -9.68 10.83 5.66
C HIS A 7 -10.91 11.71 5.92
N ARG A 8 -11.32 11.81 7.19
CA ARG A 8 -12.50 12.61 7.60
C ARG A 8 -12.42 14.08 7.17
N THR A 9 -11.21 14.60 7.02
CA THR A 9 -10.93 15.94 6.46
C THR A 9 -10.54 15.77 5.00
N PRO A 10 -11.38 16.19 4.02
CA PRO A 10 -11.14 15.92 2.60
C PRO A 10 -9.77 16.39 2.08
N SER A 11 -9.32 17.57 2.54
CA SER A 11 -8.02 18.14 2.15
C SER A 11 -6.80 17.40 2.71
N SER A 12 -6.99 16.45 3.63
CA SER A 12 -5.92 15.61 4.19
C SER A 12 -5.92 14.19 3.63
N SER A 13 -6.79 13.89 2.65
CA SER A 13 -6.80 12.61 1.96
C SER A 13 -5.56 12.44 1.08
N VAL A 14 -5.09 11.19 0.95
CA VAL A 14 -4.01 10.82 0.02
C VAL A 14 -4.45 9.63 -0.83
N SER A 15 -3.79 9.37 -1.96
CA SER A 15 -4.15 8.20 -2.77
C SER A 15 -3.88 6.88 -2.02
N VAL A 16 -4.60 5.80 -2.35
CA VAL A 16 -4.34 4.48 -1.76
C VAL A 16 -2.89 4.05 -2.01
N ARG A 17 -2.33 4.40 -3.18
CA ARG A 17 -0.91 4.19 -3.49
C ARG A 17 0.02 4.96 -2.54
N ALA A 18 -0.24 6.24 -2.29
CA ALA A 18 0.55 7.02 -1.35
C ALA A 18 0.47 6.43 0.07
N ALA A 19 -0.72 6.02 0.49
CA ALA A 19 -0.92 5.33 1.77
C ALA A 19 -0.17 3.99 1.85
N PHE A 20 -0.18 3.19 0.77
CA PHE A 20 0.58 1.93 0.69
C PHE A 20 2.09 2.18 0.75
N GLY A 21 2.57 3.17 -0.01
CA GLY A 21 3.97 3.58 0.00
C GLY A 21 4.43 4.05 1.39
N ALA A 22 3.61 4.87 2.06
CA ALA A 22 3.85 5.33 3.43
C ALA A 22 3.89 4.18 4.44
N ALA A 23 3.02 3.17 4.29
CA ALA A 23 2.96 2.00 5.17
C ALA A 23 4.07 0.95 4.90
N THR A 24 4.88 1.14 3.86
CA THR A 24 5.96 0.21 3.48
C THR A 24 7.30 0.95 3.48
N ARG A 25 7.97 1.07 2.33
CA ARG A 25 9.29 1.72 2.21
C ARG A 25 9.30 3.17 2.72
N GLY A 26 8.21 3.91 2.50
CA GLY A 26 8.09 5.32 2.88
C GLY A 26 8.21 5.54 4.40
N GLY A 27 7.56 4.68 5.20
CA GLY A 27 7.62 4.76 6.66
C GLY A 27 9.03 4.53 7.21
N TRP A 28 9.75 3.56 6.65
CA TRP A 28 11.15 3.32 7.00
C TRP A 28 12.05 4.50 6.64
N ARG A 29 11.86 5.09 5.45
CA ARG A 29 12.60 6.30 5.05
C ARG A 29 12.30 7.49 5.97
N ALA A 30 11.05 7.66 6.40
CA ALA A 30 10.69 8.74 7.33
C ALA A 30 11.38 8.59 8.71
N GLN A 31 11.78 7.37 9.07
CA GLN A 31 12.56 7.06 10.29
C GLN A 31 14.09 7.07 10.05
N GLY A 32 14.56 7.54 8.89
CA GLY A 32 15.99 7.61 8.56
C GLY A 32 16.59 6.32 7.99
N VAL A 33 15.80 5.28 7.72
CA VAL A 33 16.30 4.05 7.10
C VAL A 33 16.33 4.22 5.58
N HIS A 34 17.53 4.39 5.03
CA HIS A 34 17.79 4.69 3.62
C HIS A 34 18.63 3.63 2.88
N ASP A 35 18.60 2.38 3.35
CA ASP A 35 19.40 1.25 2.83
C ASP A 35 19.00 0.74 1.43
N GLY A 36 17.99 1.35 0.81
CA GLY A 36 17.52 0.98 -0.51
C GLY A 36 16.57 -0.22 -0.57
N VAL A 37 16.56 -1.09 0.45
CA VAL A 37 15.90 -2.42 0.40
C VAL A 37 14.82 -2.62 1.47
N THR A 38 14.94 -1.97 2.63
CA THR A 38 13.95 -2.12 3.71
C THR A 38 12.57 -1.59 3.28
N GLY A 39 11.54 -2.37 3.57
CA GLY A 39 10.17 -2.10 3.14
C GLY A 39 9.88 -2.40 1.66
N THR A 40 10.74 -3.16 0.99
CA THR A 40 10.55 -3.63 -0.39
C THR A 40 10.58 -5.16 -0.47
N LEU A 41 10.06 -5.73 -1.57
CA LEU A 41 10.14 -7.16 -1.87
C LEU A 41 11.04 -7.38 -3.08
N THR A 42 12.31 -7.61 -2.80
CA THR A 42 13.38 -7.84 -3.77
C THR A 42 14.35 -8.87 -3.18
N PRO A 43 15.08 -9.65 -4.01
CA PRO A 43 16.17 -10.47 -3.50
C PRO A 43 17.15 -9.65 -2.65
N GLY A 44 17.57 -10.22 -1.51
CA GLY A 44 18.47 -9.58 -0.55
C GLY A 44 17.78 -8.70 0.52
N ALA A 45 16.51 -8.33 0.34
CA ALA A 45 15.76 -7.64 1.39
C ALA A 45 15.33 -8.61 2.51
N LEU A 46 15.06 -8.08 3.70
CA LEU A 46 14.48 -8.86 4.80
C LEU A 46 13.15 -9.48 4.35
N ALA A 47 12.95 -10.77 4.66
CA ALA A 47 11.70 -11.48 4.41
C ALA A 47 10.60 -11.03 5.41
N SER A 48 10.16 -9.78 5.26
CA SER A 48 9.09 -9.14 6.04
C SER A 48 8.00 -8.69 5.09
N TYR A 49 6.86 -9.40 5.09
CA TYR A 49 5.76 -9.18 4.16
C TYR A 49 4.44 -9.70 4.74
N ALA A 50 3.34 -9.31 4.11
CA ALA A 50 2.02 -9.85 4.41
C ALA A 50 1.34 -10.31 3.12
N ILE A 51 0.60 -11.41 3.23
CA ILE A 51 -0.26 -11.96 2.17
C ILE A 51 -1.69 -11.56 2.51
N TRP A 52 -2.38 -11.00 1.52
CA TRP A 52 -3.75 -10.53 1.66
C TRP A 52 -4.62 -11.23 0.63
N GLU A 53 -5.79 -11.69 1.08
CA GLU A 53 -6.93 -11.93 0.20
C GLU A 53 -7.57 -10.59 -0.09
N THR A 54 -7.85 -10.31 -1.36
CA THR A 54 -8.37 -9.03 -1.82
C THR A 54 -9.54 -9.27 -2.76
N GLY A 55 -10.46 -8.31 -2.82
CA GLY A 55 -11.39 -8.21 -3.94
C GLY A 55 -10.69 -7.70 -5.19
N ASP A 56 -11.43 -6.97 -6.03
CA ASP A 56 -10.92 -6.45 -7.29
C ASP A 56 -9.70 -5.53 -7.09
N LEU A 57 -8.74 -5.68 -8.00
CA LEU A 57 -7.55 -4.84 -8.08
C LEU A 57 -7.77 -3.76 -9.13
N THR A 58 -7.53 -2.51 -8.75
CA THR A 58 -7.66 -1.34 -9.64
C THR A 58 -6.38 -0.50 -9.63
N ILE A 59 -6.07 0.07 -10.79
CA ILE A 59 -4.96 1.02 -10.96
C ILE A 59 -5.43 2.43 -10.59
N ASN A 60 -6.75 2.69 -10.67
CA ASN A 60 -7.33 4.00 -10.44
C ASN A 60 -8.02 4.07 -9.06
N THR A 61 -7.22 4.11 -8.01
CA THR A 61 -7.69 4.24 -6.62
C THR A 61 -7.83 5.70 -6.17
N SER A 62 -7.94 6.65 -7.11
CA SER A 62 -7.81 8.08 -6.81
C SER A 62 -9.16 8.71 -6.43
N GLN A 63 -9.19 9.40 -5.30
CA GLN A 63 -10.24 10.37 -4.98
C GLN A 63 -10.10 11.61 -5.87
N PRO A 64 -11.21 12.29 -6.25
CA PRO A 64 -11.15 13.57 -6.95
C PRO A 64 -10.30 14.59 -6.16
N GLY A 65 -9.34 15.24 -6.82
CA GLY A 65 -8.53 16.32 -6.21
C GLY A 65 -7.19 15.91 -5.58
N VAL A 66 -6.81 14.62 -5.58
CA VAL A 66 -5.48 14.17 -5.12
C VAL A 66 -4.46 14.16 -6.28
N GLN A 67 -3.25 14.68 -6.03
CA GLN A 67 -2.16 14.81 -7.01
C GLN A 67 -1.92 13.52 -7.82
N ARG A 68 -1.91 13.66 -9.15
CA ARG A 68 -1.80 12.58 -10.13
C ARG A 68 -0.33 12.20 -10.37
N TRP A 69 -0.02 10.92 -10.22
CA TRP A 69 1.14 10.28 -10.84
C TRP A 69 0.74 9.75 -12.23
N SER A 70 1.73 9.45 -13.07
CA SER A 70 1.47 8.98 -14.44
C SER A 70 0.65 7.70 -14.47
N THR A 71 -0.53 7.72 -15.09
CA THR A 71 -1.36 6.53 -15.35
C THR A 71 -0.91 5.76 -16.59
N ASP A 72 0.26 6.08 -17.16
CA ASP A 72 0.81 5.36 -18.32
C ASP A 72 1.03 3.88 -17.94
N PRO A 73 0.48 2.91 -18.69
CA PRO A 73 0.71 1.47 -18.50
C PRO A 73 2.19 1.09 -18.41
N ARG A 74 3.08 1.83 -19.07
CA ARG A 74 4.54 1.66 -18.98
C ARG A 74 5.12 1.93 -17.61
N SER A 75 4.42 2.68 -16.76
CA SER A 75 4.83 2.96 -15.39
C SER A 75 4.81 1.73 -14.50
N ARG A 76 4.29 0.58 -14.99
CA ARG A 76 4.23 -0.72 -14.31
C ARG A 76 3.73 -0.59 -12.87
N VAL A 77 2.78 0.32 -12.66
CA VAL A 77 2.26 0.56 -11.33
C VAL A 77 1.42 -0.65 -10.93
N PRO A 78 1.75 -1.32 -9.82
CA PRO A 78 0.94 -2.41 -9.34
C PRO A 78 -0.48 -1.93 -9.06
N ALA A 79 -1.47 -2.69 -9.53
CA ALA A 79 -2.85 -2.51 -9.10
C ALA A 79 -2.93 -2.75 -7.59
N LEU A 80 -3.80 -1.99 -6.92
CA LEU A 80 -4.05 -2.12 -5.50
C LEU A 80 -5.51 -2.51 -5.28
N PRO A 81 -5.86 -3.10 -4.13
CA PRO A 81 -7.26 -3.39 -3.82
C PRO A 81 -8.11 -2.14 -3.95
N ASP A 82 -9.28 -2.29 -4.57
CA ASP A 82 -10.26 -1.21 -4.55
C ASP A 82 -10.75 -1.00 -3.12
N LEU A 83 -10.57 0.23 -2.63
CA LEU A 83 -11.00 0.64 -1.30
C LEU A 83 -11.99 1.81 -1.40
N SER A 84 -12.53 2.12 -2.58
CA SER A 84 -13.31 3.33 -2.86
C SER A 84 -14.67 3.39 -2.15
N ASP A 85 -15.31 2.23 -1.95
CA ASP A 85 -16.62 2.13 -1.30
C ASP A 85 -16.49 1.69 0.17
N GLY A 86 -17.23 2.34 1.06
CA GLY A 86 -17.34 1.98 2.47
C GLY A 86 -18.01 0.63 2.70
N ALA A 87 -18.84 0.18 1.76
CA ALA A 87 -19.52 -1.12 1.80
C ALA A 87 -18.70 -2.27 1.18
N ALA A 88 -17.63 -1.97 0.43
CA ALA A 88 -16.77 -3.00 -0.16
C ALA A 88 -16.07 -3.83 0.93
N ALA A 89 -15.96 -5.14 0.69
CA ALA A 89 -15.25 -6.05 1.57
C ALA A 89 -13.79 -5.62 1.71
N LEU A 90 -13.33 -5.49 2.95
CA LEU A 90 -11.94 -5.16 3.22
C LEU A 90 -11.03 -6.36 2.92
N PRO A 91 -9.81 -6.13 2.44
CA PRO A 91 -8.81 -7.18 2.35
C PRO A 91 -8.58 -7.89 3.68
N THR A 92 -8.48 -9.21 3.64
CA THR A 92 -8.21 -10.05 4.81
C THR A 92 -6.74 -10.44 4.82
N CYS A 93 -6.05 -10.23 5.94
CA CYS A 93 -4.67 -10.67 6.07
C CYS A 93 -4.64 -12.19 6.30
N LEU A 94 -4.18 -12.94 5.30
CA LEU A 94 -4.03 -14.38 5.38
C LEU A 94 -2.77 -14.77 6.12
N ARG A 95 -1.69 -14.01 5.96
CA ARG A 95 -0.39 -14.32 6.58
C ARG A 95 0.44 -13.07 6.79
N THR A 96 1.16 -12.98 7.90
CA THR A 96 2.25 -12.03 8.09
C THR A 96 3.53 -12.77 8.41
N VAL A 97 4.60 -12.44 7.69
CA VAL A 97 5.95 -12.93 7.92
C VAL A 97 6.82 -11.75 8.33
N HIS A 98 7.61 -11.90 9.39
CA HIS A 98 8.58 -10.90 9.83
C HIS A 98 9.95 -11.56 9.97
N ARG A 99 10.95 -11.05 9.24
CA ARG A 99 12.33 -11.59 9.23
C ARG A 99 12.36 -13.11 9.01
N GLY A 100 11.55 -13.60 8.07
CA GLY A 100 11.45 -15.02 7.73
C GLY A 100 10.59 -15.87 8.65
N LYS A 101 10.06 -15.32 9.76
CA LYS A 101 9.18 -16.04 10.69
C LYS A 101 7.72 -15.67 10.46
N VAL A 102 6.83 -16.66 10.35
CA VAL A 102 5.38 -16.42 10.36
C VAL A 102 4.96 -15.93 11.75
N ILE A 103 4.30 -14.78 11.80
CA ILE A 103 3.77 -14.17 13.05
C ILE A 103 2.25 -14.06 13.05
N HIS A 104 1.61 -14.34 11.92
CA HIS A 104 0.16 -14.43 11.75
C HIS A 104 -0.11 -15.34 10.54
N GLY A 105 -1.13 -16.19 10.61
CA GLY A 105 -1.64 -16.98 9.47
C GLY A 105 -1.67 -18.48 9.68
#